data_AF-A0A1S9CSW9-F1
#
_entry.id   AF-A0A1S9CSW9-F1
#
_cell.length_a   1.000
_cell.length_b   1.000
_cell.length_c   1.000
_cell.angle_alpha   90.00
_cell.angle_beta   90.00
_cell.angle_gamma   90.00
#
_symmetry.space_group_name_H-M   'P 1'
#
loop_
_entity.id
_entity.type
_entity.pdbx_description
1 polymer ?
#
loop_
_entity_poly.entity_id
_entity_poly.type
_entity_poly.pdbx_seq_one_letter_code
_entity_poly.pdbx_strand_id
1 'polypeptide(L)' 'MVDPLSKGAVAVGADGLIIEVHNDPANALCDGQQSIRPDEFGDLVGKLKQIAPIVDREIK' A
#
# COMPACT_ATOMS: atom_id res chain seq x y z
N MET A 1 -5.47 7.21 -4.30
CA MET A 1 -4.79 7.86 -3.14
C MET A 1 -3.95 6.89 -2.31
N VAL A 2 -4.12 5.57 -2.45
CA VAL A 2 -3.40 4.55 -1.66
C VAL A 2 -1.87 4.69 -1.80
N ASP A 3 -1.33 4.70 -3.03
CA ASP A 3 0.13 4.80 -3.28
C ASP A 3 0.81 5.99 -2.56
N PRO A 4 0.37 7.26 -2.72
CA PRO A 4 1.03 8.38 -2.06
C PRO A 4 0.86 8.39 -0.54
N LEU A 5 -0.30 7.96 -0.01
CA LEU A 5 -0.54 7.92 1.43
C LEU A 5 0.25 6.81 2.12
N SER A 6 0.36 5.63 1.50
CA SER A 6 1.19 4.54 2.01
C SER A 6 2.67 4.94 2.06
N LYS A 7 3.18 5.62 1.03
CA LYS A 7 4.55 6.17 1.05
C LYS A 7 4.75 7.18 2.17
N GLY A 8 3.79 8.10 2.33
CA GLY A 8 3.81 9.09 3.41
C GLY A 8 3.81 8.44 4.79
N ALA A 9 2.94 7.45 5.01
CA ALA A 9 2.84 6.71 6.26
C ALA A 9 4.15 5.98 6.62
N VAL A 10 4.78 5.30 5.66
CA VAL A 10 6.10 4.69 5.87
C VAL A 10 7.14 5.77 6.17
N ALA A 11 7.17 6.87 5.40
CA ALA A 11 8.16 7.94 5.59
C ALA A 11 8.03 8.67 6.94
N VAL A 12 6.85 8.72 7.56
CA VAL A 12 6.69 9.27 8.92
C VAL A 12 6.95 8.24 10.03
N GLY A 13 7.28 6.99 9.68
CA GLY A 13 7.69 5.94 10.61
C GLY A 13 6.57 5.09 11.20
N ALA A 14 5.43 4.98 10.50
CA ALA A 14 4.33 4.09 10.92
C ALA A 14 4.79 2.62 11.04
N ASP A 15 4.25 1.89 12.02
CA ASP A 15 4.61 0.49 12.27
C ASP A 15 4.01 -0.49 11.24
N GLY A 16 2.94 -0.10 10.55
CA GLY A 16 2.27 -0.96 9.59
C GLY A 16 1.22 -0.23 8.75
N LEU A 17 0.75 -0.94 7.73
CA LEU A 17 -0.30 -0.49 6.81
C LEU A 17 -1.33 -1.60 6.66
N ILE A 18 -2.60 -1.22 6.66
CA ILE A 18 -3.70 -2.08 6.22
C ILE A 18 -4.20 -1.54 4.88
N ILE A 19 -4.23 -2.39 3.86
CA ILE A 19 -4.56 -2.02 2.49
C ILE A 19 -5.58 -3.02 1.95
N GLU A 20 -6.69 -2.52 1.43
CA GLU A 20 -7.72 -3.33 0.78
C GLU A 20 -7.31 -3.65 -0.66
N VAL A 21 -7.40 -4.92 -1.03
CA VAL A 21 -7.01 -5.42 -2.34
C VAL A 21 -8.14 -6.27 -2.90
N HIS A 22 -8.55 -5.99 -4.14
CA HIS A 22 -9.61 -6.75 -4.82
C HIS A 22 -9.23 -7.03 -6.27
N ASN A 23 -9.53 -8.24 -6.76
CA ASN A 23 -9.20 -8.66 -8.14
C ASN A 23 -9.96 -7.85 -9.20
N ASP A 24 -11.17 -7.42 -8.84
CA ASP A 24 -12.08 -6.65 -9.67
C ASP A 24 -12.78 -5.55 -8.84
N PRO A 25 -12.10 -4.42 -8.56
CA PRO A 25 -12.63 -3.39 -7.67
C PRO A 25 -13.97 -2.79 -8.14
N ALA A 26 -14.24 -2.80 -9.45
CA ALA A 26 -15.48 -2.26 -10.03
C ALA A 26 -16.73 -3.05 -9.61
N ASN A 27 -16.59 -4.34 -9.28
CA ASN A 27 -17.67 -5.22 -8.86
C ASN A 27 -17.58 -5.62 -7.37
N ALA A 28 -16.77 -4.91 -6.58
CA ALA A 28 -16.68 -5.17 -5.15
C ALA A 28 -18.00 -4.84 -4.44
N LEU A 29 -18.44 -5.72 -3.53
CA LEU A 29 -19.68 -5.53 -2.76
C LEU A 29 -19.62 -4.34 -1.81
N CYS A 30 -18.42 -3.96 -1.40
CA CYS A 30 -18.10 -2.80 -0.57
C CYS A 30 -16.73 -2.29 -1.01
N ASP A 31 -16.46 -0.99 -0.80
CA ASP A 31 -15.07 -0.48 -0.75
C ASP A 31 -14.24 -0.62 -2.05
N GLY A 32 -14.91 -0.80 -3.19
CA GLY A 32 -14.27 -0.95 -4.50
C GLY A 32 -13.47 0.27 -4.95
N GLN A 33 -13.89 1.49 -4.59
CA GLN A 33 -13.21 2.70 -5.04
C GLN A 33 -11.85 2.94 -4.36
N GLN A 34 -11.65 2.42 -3.14
CA GLN A 34 -10.35 2.49 -2.45
C GLN A 34 -9.53 1.20 -2.57
N SER A 35 -10.15 0.08 -2.94
CA SER A 35 -9.45 -1.17 -3.20
C SER A 35 -8.57 -1.06 -4.43
N ILE A 36 -7.31 -1.47 -4.29
CA ILE A 36 -6.38 -1.56 -5.43
C ILE A 36 -6.31 -2.99 -5.96
N ARG A 37 -5.78 -3.15 -7.18
CA ARG A 37 -5.59 -4.48 -7.77
C ARG A 37 -4.34 -5.18 -7.21
N PRO A 38 -4.25 -6.52 -7.30
CA PRO A 38 -3.09 -7.25 -6.80
C PRO A 38 -1.74 -6.84 -7.43
N ASP A 39 -1.74 -6.49 -8.70
CA ASP A 39 -0.57 -5.99 -9.42
C ASP A 39 -0.11 -4.63 -8.88
N GLU A 40 -1.05 -3.69 -8.69
CA GLU A 40 -0.76 -2.39 -8.07
C GLU A 40 -0.26 -2.53 -6.63
N PHE A 41 -0.78 -3.50 -5.88
CA PHE A 41 -0.29 -3.81 -4.54
C PHE A 41 1.16 -4.32 -4.57
N GLY A 42 1.50 -5.21 -5.50
CA GLY A 42 2.87 -5.68 -5.70
C GLY A 42 3.85 -4.54 -6.00
N ASP A 43 3.47 -3.66 -6.92
CA ASP A 43 4.24 -2.46 -7.26
C ASP A 43 4.40 -1.51 -6.07
N LEU A 44 3.32 -1.33 -5.29
CA LEU A 44 3.35 -0.51 -4.08
C LEU A 44 4.33 -1.07 -3.06
N VAL A 45 4.25 -2.37 -2.74
CA VAL A 45 5.18 -3.01 -1.79
C VAL A 45 6.63 -2.88 -2.26
N GLY A 46 6.88 -3.03 -3.57
CA GLY A 46 8.21 -2.81 -4.16
C GLY A 46 8.74 -1.39 -3.90
N LYS A 47 7.90 -0.37 -4.06
CA LYS A 47 8.25 1.03 -3.73
C LYS A 47 8.46 1.23 -2.23
N LEU A 48 7.59 0.67 -1.38
CA LEU A 48 7.69 0.82 0.07
C LEU A 48 8.96 0.16 0.64
N LYS A 49 9.41 -0.97 0.07
CA LYS A 49 10.68 -1.63 0.41
C LYS A 49 11.91 -0.74 0.17
N GLN A 50 11.82 0.25 -0.72
CA GLN A 50 12.89 1.23 -0.93
C GLN A 50 12.85 2.38 0.08
N ILE A 51 11.68 2.69 0.63
CA ILE A 51 11.48 3.82 1.55
C ILE A 51 11.72 3.40 3.00
N ALA A 52 11.24 2.21 3.40
CA ALA A 52 11.31 1.74 4.79
C ALA A 52 12.74 1.80 5.40
N PRO A 53 13.82 1.43 4.68
CA PRO A 53 15.18 1.50 5.23
C PRO A 53 15.66 2.93 5.53
N ILE A 54 15.08 3.96 4.89
CA ILE A 54 15.44 5.37 5.10
C ILE A 54 15.01 5.84 6.51
N VAL A 55 14.03 5.16 7.11
CA VAL A 55 13.46 5.47 8.43
C VAL A 55 13.69 4.34 9.43
N ASP A 56 14.75 3.56 9.24
CA ASP A 56 15.16 2.46 10.12
C ASP A 56 14.07 1.36 10.29
N ARG A 57 13.26 1.13 9.25
CA ARG A 57 12.24 0.07 9.20
C ARG A 57 12.55 -0.95 8.09
N GLU A 58 11.94 -2.13 8.21
CA GLU A 58 12.06 -3.22 7.23
C GLU A 58 10.67 -3.72 6.81
N ILE A 59 10.48 -3.96 5.52
CA ILE A 59 9.31 -4.64 4.97
C ILE A 59 9.80 -5.93 4.32
N LYS A 60 9.35 -7.07 4.85
CA LYS A 60 9.78 -8.41 4.40
C LYS A 60 9.09 -8.83 3.11
#